data_AF-A0A929WWK2-F1
#
_entry.id   AF-A0A929WWK2-F1
#
_cell.length_a   1.000
_cell.length_b   1.000
_cell.length_c   1.000
_cell.angle_alpha   90.00
_cell.angle_beta   90.00
_cell.angle_gamma   90.00
#
_symmetry.space_group_name_H-M   'P 1'
#
loop_
_entity.id
_entity.type
_entity.pdbx_description
1 polymer ?
#
loop_
_entity_poly.entity_id
_entity_poly.type
_entity_poly.pdbx_seq_one_letter_code
_entity_poly.pdbx_strand_id
1 'polypeptide(L)'
;MAGQLIDLDPEAAYQHAQAAVSRAGRVDVVREAAALTAYASGRYEEALREVRAVRRMRGDESLRAVEADAERGLGHPEKAVEIIDATDSSSLDLAEQVELVLVSSGARADLGQSDVGLVIVDDALAALPASAEDELRRRLMAVKAERLTELGRTEEAEEVIASMPEEVEDTDIIDVALYQDADVDNKRSPLRGSETALAEEFDCALLDLDGTAWSGDERIEHAASSVIEARTMGMASAFVTNNAMRTPQQVADKLNGMDFEATPDMVMTSAMDIAAIMAEELEEGAKVFVLGGPGLRLALEERGFELVDSADDEPAAVVQGLDKEVNWTLLSEGAFAIERGAAFYASNLDATLPVERGQALGNGSLVRAIQHATRKRPTAGGKPEPGIYRRAREPLP
;
A
#
# COMPACT_ATOMS: atom_id res chain seq x y z
N MET A 1 1.48 4.75 8.02
CA MET A 1 0.92 4.85 9.38
C MET A 1 -0.37 5.66 9.41
N ALA A 2 -0.37 6.99 9.60
CA ALA A 2 -1.62 7.74 9.82
C ALA A 2 -2.69 7.57 8.72
N GLY A 3 -2.32 7.67 7.44
CA GLY A 3 -3.27 7.48 6.34
C GLY A 3 -3.69 6.03 6.07
N GLN A 4 -3.04 5.03 6.70
CA GLN A 4 -3.36 3.61 6.54
C GLN A 4 -4.15 3.06 7.74
N LEU A 5 -4.09 3.75 8.88
CA LEU A 5 -4.80 3.39 10.10
C LEU A 5 -6.13 4.13 10.25
N ILE A 6 -6.41 5.13 9.41
CA ILE A 6 -7.55 6.02 9.60
C ILE A 6 -8.90 5.26 9.59
N ASP A 7 -9.00 4.18 8.82
CA ASP A 7 -10.21 3.36 8.73
C ASP A 7 -10.22 2.17 9.71
N LEU A 8 -9.06 1.81 10.29
CA LEU A 8 -8.88 0.65 11.17
C LEU A 8 -8.80 1.02 12.66
N ASP A 9 -7.98 2.02 12.99
CA ASP A 9 -7.79 2.57 14.32
C ASP A 9 -7.57 4.11 14.22
N PRO A 10 -8.67 4.88 14.14
CA PRO A 10 -8.60 6.34 14.00
C PRO A 10 -7.82 7.01 15.14
N GLU A 11 -7.93 6.48 16.36
CA GLU A 11 -7.28 7.07 17.53
C GLU A 11 -5.77 6.85 17.50
N ALA A 12 -5.30 5.65 17.11
CA ALA A 12 -3.88 5.44 16.86
C ALA A 12 -3.37 6.33 15.71
N ALA A 13 -4.13 6.40 14.60
CA ALA A 13 -3.79 7.26 13.46
C ALA A 13 -3.60 8.72 13.89
N TYR A 14 -4.49 9.23 14.74
CA TYR A 14 -4.42 10.56 15.33
C TYR A 14 -3.16 10.75 16.18
N GLN A 15 -2.82 9.78 17.04
CA GLN A 15 -1.60 9.86 17.86
C GLN A 15 -0.33 9.94 17.00
N HIS A 16 -0.26 9.17 15.91
CA HIS A 16 0.86 9.25 14.96
C HIS A 16 0.91 10.61 14.25
N ALA A 17 -0.24 11.13 13.83
CA ALA A 17 -0.32 12.45 13.20
C ALA A 17 0.12 13.56 14.16
N GLN A 18 -0.29 13.52 15.43
CA GLN A 18 0.15 14.46 16.46
C GLN A 18 1.66 14.36 16.74
N ALA A 19 2.21 13.14 16.79
CA ALA A 19 3.65 12.94 16.90
C ALA A 19 4.38 13.58 15.70
N ALA A 20 3.85 13.46 14.49
CA ALA A 20 4.40 14.11 13.30
C ALA A 20 4.30 15.65 13.40
N VAL A 21 3.17 16.20 13.84
CA VAL A 21 2.98 17.64 14.06
C VAL A 21 4.02 18.19 15.04
N SER A 22 4.33 17.46 16.11
CA SER A 22 5.34 17.89 17.09
C SER A 22 6.75 18.05 16.51
N ARG A 23 7.07 17.30 15.44
CA ARG A 23 8.38 17.28 14.78
C ARG A 23 8.43 18.16 13.51
N ALA A 24 7.30 18.27 12.81
CA ALA A 24 7.20 18.84 11.48
C ALA A 24 5.95 19.71 11.28
N GLY A 25 5.50 20.42 12.32
CA GLY A 25 4.25 21.20 12.29
C GLY A 25 4.20 22.42 11.37
N ARG A 26 5.21 22.64 10.51
CA ARG A 26 5.22 23.64 9.43
C ARG A 26 5.11 23.02 8.03
N VAL A 27 4.89 21.71 7.95
CA VAL A 27 4.62 20.99 6.72
C VAL A 27 3.10 20.86 6.59
N ASP A 28 2.55 21.31 5.48
CA ASP A 28 1.11 21.31 5.19
C ASP A 28 0.52 19.90 5.20
N VAL A 29 1.19 18.93 4.55
CA VAL A 29 0.77 17.52 4.53
C VAL A 29 0.69 16.91 5.93
N VAL A 30 1.57 17.34 6.85
CA VAL A 30 1.53 16.88 8.26
C VAL A 30 0.33 17.45 9.00
N ARG A 31 -0.05 18.70 8.69
CA ARG A 31 -1.24 19.35 9.24
C ARG A 31 -2.52 18.74 8.68
N GLU A 32 -2.53 18.40 7.41
CA GLU A 32 -3.64 17.71 6.76
C GLU A 32 -3.86 16.32 7.35
N ALA A 33 -2.80 15.53 7.52
CA ALA A 33 -2.89 14.25 8.20
C ALA A 33 -3.46 14.40 9.63
N ALA A 34 -3.05 15.43 10.38
CA ALA A 34 -3.61 15.71 11.70
C ALA A 34 -5.08 16.14 11.66
N ALA A 35 -5.49 16.90 10.64
CA ALA A 35 -6.88 17.30 10.43
C ALA A 35 -7.78 16.10 10.15
N LEU A 36 -7.39 15.25 9.18
CA LEU A 36 -8.17 14.08 8.75
C LEU A 36 -8.28 13.04 9.87
N THR A 37 -7.18 12.75 10.56
CA THR A 37 -7.19 11.77 11.66
C THR A 37 -7.95 12.28 12.89
N ALA A 38 -7.89 13.58 13.19
CA ALA A 38 -8.73 14.18 14.23
C ALA A 38 -10.22 14.08 13.88
N TYR A 39 -10.56 14.33 12.61
CA TYR A 39 -11.92 14.21 12.11
C TYR A 39 -12.44 12.77 12.23
N ALA A 40 -11.68 11.78 11.72
CA ALA A 40 -12.02 10.36 11.84
C ALA A 40 -12.16 9.88 13.29
N SER A 41 -11.43 10.50 14.23
CA SER A 41 -11.52 10.21 15.67
C SER A 41 -12.66 10.94 16.40
N GLY A 42 -13.52 11.69 15.67
CA GLY A 42 -14.60 12.50 16.27
C GLY A 42 -14.11 13.73 17.05
N ARG A 43 -12.85 14.12 16.90
CA ARG A 43 -12.23 15.28 17.59
C ARG A 43 -12.45 16.56 16.78
N TYR A 44 -13.70 16.90 16.52
CA TYR A 44 -14.09 17.94 15.55
C TYR A 44 -13.49 19.32 15.84
N GLU A 45 -13.40 19.74 17.10
CA GLU A 45 -12.74 21.02 17.44
C GLU A 45 -11.26 21.03 17.04
N GLU A 46 -10.58 19.89 17.21
CA GLU A 46 -9.17 19.74 16.87
C GLU A 46 -9.00 19.69 15.35
N ALA A 47 -9.86 18.94 14.65
CA ALA A 47 -9.90 18.89 13.20
C ALA A 47 -10.06 20.28 12.59
N LEU A 48 -11.00 21.10 13.09
CA LEU A 48 -11.21 22.47 12.62
C LEU A 48 -9.98 23.38 12.82
N ARG A 49 -9.22 23.20 13.91
CA ARG A 49 -7.97 23.95 14.13
C ARG A 49 -6.93 23.60 13.07
N GLU A 50 -6.79 22.31 12.77
CA GLU A 50 -5.80 21.81 11.80
C GLU A 50 -6.21 22.14 10.35
N VAL A 51 -7.49 22.00 9.97
CA VAL A 51 -8.01 22.43 8.65
C VAL A 51 -7.70 23.92 8.40
N ARG A 52 -7.95 24.79 9.39
CA ARG A 52 -7.58 26.21 9.29
C ARG A 52 -6.07 26.42 9.16
N ALA A 53 -5.25 25.55 9.74
CA ALA A 53 -3.80 25.61 9.59
C ALA A 53 -3.36 25.20 8.18
N VAL A 54 -3.91 24.11 7.63
CA VAL A 54 -3.65 23.64 6.25
C VAL A 54 -3.97 24.73 5.24
N ARG A 55 -5.19 25.30 5.29
CA ARG A 55 -5.59 26.35 4.34
C ARG A 55 -4.73 27.60 4.43
N ARG A 56 -4.29 28.00 5.63
CA ARG A 56 -3.34 29.12 5.78
C ARG A 56 -1.98 28.82 5.13
N MET A 57 -1.57 27.56 5.07
CA MET A 57 -0.30 27.14 4.47
C MET A 57 -0.41 27.03 2.94
N ARG A 58 -1.50 26.44 2.44
CA ARG A 58 -1.72 26.21 1.00
C ARG A 58 -2.28 27.41 0.25
N GLY A 59 -3.11 28.22 0.91
CA GLY A 59 -3.81 29.34 0.30
C GLY A 59 -4.92 28.90 -0.67
N ASP A 60 -5.54 27.74 -0.43
CA ASP A 60 -6.61 27.16 -1.23
C ASP A 60 -7.84 26.79 -0.39
N GLU A 61 -8.86 26.23 -1.06
CA GLU A 61 -10.13 25.77 -0.46
C GLU A 61 -10.07 24.29 -0.02
N SER A 62 -8.89 23.76 0.28
CA SER A 62 -8.73 22.37 0.71
C SER A 62 -9.51 22.05 2.00
N LEU A 63 -10.01 20.81 2.09
CA LEU A 63 -10.70 20.26 3.27
C LEU A 63 -12.01 20.98 3.66
N ARG A 64 -12.70 21.64 2.71
CA ARG A 64 -13.99 22.31 2.97
C ARG A 64 -15.10 21.36 3.39
N ALA A 65 -15.18 20.18 2.78
CA ALA A 65 -16.14 19.15 3.18
C ALA A 65 -15.91 18.72 4.64
N VAL A 66 -14.64 18.47 5.02
CA VAL A 66 -14.25 18.12 6.40
C VAL A 66 -14.56 19.25 7.38
N GLU A 67 -14.35 20.51 7.00
CA GLU A 67 -14.70 21.66 7.84
C GLU A 67 -16.22 21.73 8.10
N ALA A 68 -17.02 21.59 7.04
CA ALA A 68 -18.47 21.62 7.15
C ALA A 68 -18.99 20.44 7.97
N ASP A 69 -18.48 19.23 7.72
CA ASP A 69 -18.90 18.03 8.42
C ASP A 69 -18.51 18.04 9.90
N ALA A 70 -17.34 18.59 10.24
CA ALA A 70 -16.92 18.79 11.63
C ALA A 70 -17.82 19.79 12.38
N GLU A 71 -18.27 20.88 11.73
CA GLU A 71 -19.25 21.79 12.34
C GLU A 71 -20.61 21.09 12.51
N ARG A 72 -21.03 20.25 11.55
CA ARG A 72 -22.22 19.39 11.69
C ARG A 72 -22.09 18.44 12.89
N GLY A 73 -20.94 17.78 13.04
CA GLY A 73 -20.62 16.89 14.16
C GLY A 73 -20.58 17.59 15.52
N LEU A 74 -20.36 18.90 15.57
CA LEU A 74 -20.47 19.73 16.77
C LEU A 74 -21.91 20.24 17.04
N GLY A 75 -22.86 19.89 16.18
CA GLY A 75 -24.26 20.31 16.29
C GLY A 75 -24.57 21.66 15.66
N HIS A 76 -23.77 22.12 14.68
CA HIS A 76 -23.98 23.38 13.94
C HIS A 76 -24.27 23.13 12.44
N PRO A 77 -25.35 22.42 12.07
CA PRO A 77 -25.65 22.10 10.68
C PRO A 77 -25.89 23.34 9.80
N GLU A 78 -26.42 24.43 10.35
CA GLU A 78 -26.55 25.72 9.64
C GLU A 78 -25.19 26.26 9.17
N LYS A 79 -24.15 26.11 9.98
CA LYS A 79 -22.80 26.57 9.66
C LYS A 79 -22.13 25.67 8.62
N ALA A 80 -22.44 24.37 8.64
CA ALA A 80 -22.00 23.44 7.59
C ALA A 80 -22.53 23.89 6.22
N VAL A 81 -23.81 24.24 6.13
CA VAL A 81 -24.44 24.79 4.92
C VAL A 81 -23.77 26.10 4.50
N GLU A 82 -23.55 27.04 5.41
CA GLU A 82 -22.86 28.31 5.09
C GLU A 82 -21.45 28.09 4.53
N ILE A 83 -20.70 27.13 5.08
CA ILE A 83 -19.35 26.78 4.61
C ILE A 83 -19.41 26.25 3.18
N ILE A 84 -20.34 25.33 2.90
CA ILE A 84 -20.50 24.72 1.57
C ILE A 84 -20.95 25.75 0.54
N ASP A 85 -21.96 26.57 0.85
CA ASP A 85 -22.48 27.60 -0.04
C ASP A 85 -21.41 28.67 -0.37
N ALA A 86 -20.45 28.89 0.54
CA ALA A 86 -19.34 29.81 0.36
C ALA A 86 -18.10 29.17 -0.32
N THR A 87 -18.15 27.91 -0.71
CA THR A 87 -17.04 27.19 -1.34
C THR A 87 -17.14 27.27 -2.86
N ASP A 88 -16.06 27.70 -3.53
CA ASP A 88 -15.95 27.62 -4.99
C ASP A 88 -15.56 26.20 -5.39
N SER A 89 -16.53 25.42 -5.89
CA SER A 89 -16.31 24.03 -6.29
C SER A 89 -15.63 23.88 -7.65
N SER A 90 -15.42 24.96 -8.40
CA SER A 90 -14.88 24.89 -9.77
C SER A 90 -13.42 24.44 -9.84
N SER A 91 -12.66 24.60 -8.76
CA SER A 91 -11.26 24.18 -8.65
C SER A 91 -11.06 22.81 -8.00
N LEU A 92 -12.13 22.18 -7.52
CA LEU A 92 -12.08 20.91 -6.79
C LEU A 92 -12.13 19.72 -7.76
N ASP A 93 -11.52 18.61 -7.37
CA ASP A 93 -11.68 17.36 -8.12
C ASP A 93 -13.09 16.77 -7.94
N LEU A 94 -13.41 15.73 -8.73
CA LEU A 94 -14.75 15.14 -8.71
C LEU A 94 -15.07 14.50 -7.36
N ALA A 95 -14.10 13.89 -6.67
CA ALA A 95 -14.31 13.25 -5.39
C ALA A 95 -14.63 14.30 -4.30
N GLU A 96 -13.87 15.40 -4.26
CA GLU A 96 -14.11 16.52 -3.35
C GLU A 96 -15.47 17.20 -3.59
N GLN A 97 -15.88 17.33 -4.85
CA GLN A 97 -17.21 17.85 -5.20
C GLN A 97 -18.32 16.93 -4.69
N VAL A 98 -18.15 15.61 -4.83
CA VAL A 98 -19.11 14.62 -4.30
C VAL A 98 -19.16 14.71 -2.77
N GLU A 99 -18.03 14.82 -2.08
CA GLU A 99 -18.02 14.97 -0.62
C GLU A 99 -18.82 16.19 -0.15
N LEU A 100 -18.64 17.35 -0.79
CA LEU A 100 -19.41 18.55 -0.47
C LEU A 100 -20.92 18.32 -0.62
N VAL A 101 -21.34 17.61 -1.66
CA VAL A 101 -22.74 17.24 -1.90
C VAL A 101 -23.29 16.35 -0.79
N LEU A 102 -22.53 15.31 -0.39
CA LEU A 102 -22.94 14.38 0.67
C LEU A 102 -23.10 15.12 2.00
N VAL A 103 -22.12 15.95 2.37
CA VAL A 103 -22.15 16.75 3.61
C VAL A 103 -23.27 17.77 3.58
N SER A 104 -23.53 18.40 2.42
CA SER A 104 -24.64 19.35 2.23
C SER A 104 -25.99 18.67 2.43
N SER A 105 -26.20 17.50 1.82
CA SER A 105 -27.43 16.72 1.98
C SER A 105 -27.66 16.33 3.45
N GLY A 106 -26.62 15.85 4.14
CA GLY A 106 -26.68 15.51 5.56
C GLY A 106 -26.99 16.71 6.46
N ALA A 107 -26.34 17.86 6.23
CA ALA A 107 -26.60 19.08 6.99
C ALA A 107 -28.03 19.59 6.79
N ARG A 108 -28.60 19.45 5.59
CA ARG A 108 -30.01 19.76 5.32
C ARG A 108 -30.94 18.79 6.04
N ALA A 109 -30.63 17.51 6.07
CA ALA A 109 -31.41 16.51 6.82
C ALA A 109 -31.44 16.81 8.33
N ASP A 110 -30.30 17.18 8.93
CA ASP A 110 -30.22 17.59 10.34
C ASP A 110 -31.10 18.81 10.67
N LEU A 111 -31.33 19.68 9.67
CA LEU A 111 -32.23 20.84 9.75
C LEU A 111 -33.70 20.49 9.46
N GLY A 112 -34.03 19.21 9.23
CA GLY A 112 -35.36 18.75 8.83
C GLY A 112 -35.73 19.07 7.38
N GLN A 113 -34.75 19.31 6.52
CA GLN A 113 -34.89 19.68 5.11
C GLN A 113 -34.45 18.54 4.18
N SER A 114 -34.86 17.29 4.50
CA SER A 114 -34.48 16.10 3.73
C SER A 114 -34.96 16.14 2.27
N ASP A 115 -36.01 16.91 1.98
CA ASP A 115 -36.50 17.17 0.61
C ASP A 115 -35.49 17.98 -0.19
N VAL A 116 -34.92 19.04 0.39
CA VAL A 116 -33.84 19.82 -0.21
C VAL A 116 -32.58 18.97 -0.35
N GLY A 117 -32.24 18.21 0.69
CA GLY A 117 -31.10 17.30 0.67
C GLY A 117 -31.19 16.24 -0.43
N LEU A 118 -32.40 15.74 -0.73
CA LEU A 118 -32.65 14.82 -1.83
C LEU A 118 -32.45 15.49 -3.19
N VAL A 119 -32.97 16.70 -3.40
CA VAL A 119 -32.79 17.44 -4.67
C VAL A 119 -31.32 17.66 -4.98
N ILE A 120 -30.52 18.04 -3.97
CA ILE A 120 -29.07 18.27 -4.14
C ILE A 120 -28.36 17.00 -4.62
N VAL A 121 -28.70 15.84 -4.04
CA VAL A 121 -28.10 14.55 -4.42
C VAL A 121 -28.57 14.10 -5.80
N ASP A 122 -29.84 14.32 -6.14
CA ASP A 122 -30.38 14.01 -7.47
C ASP A 122 -29.70 14.84 -8.56
N ASP A 123 -29.50 16.14 -8.32
CA ASP A 123 -28.78 17.03 -9.25
C ASP A 123 -27.33 16.58 -9.45
N ALA A 124 -26.66 16.16 -8.37
CA ALA A 124 -25.30 15.64 -8.45
C ALA A 124 -25.21 14.31 -9.20
N LEU A 125 -26.15 13.37 -8.97
CA LEU A 125 -26.24 12.11 -9.71
C LEU A 125 -26.48 12.36 -11.21
N ALA A 126 -27.30 13.35 -11.56
CA ALA A 126 -27.58 13.71 -12.95
C ALA A 126 -26.37 14.38 -13.64
N ALA A 127 -25.56 15.12 -12.89
CA ALA A 127 -24.36 15.78 -13.38
C ALA A 127 -23.13 14.85 -13.43
N LEU A 128 -23.17 13.70 -12.74
CA LEU A 128 -22.04 12.78 -12.63
C LEU A 128 -21.67 12.18 -13.99
N PRO A 129 -20.40 12.30 -14.44
CA PRO A 129 -19.96 11.71 -15.71
C PRO A 129 -20.18 10.19 -15.77
N ALA A 130 -20.48 9.66 -16.96
CA ALA A 130 -20.60 8.22 -17.16
C ALA A 130 -19.28 7.46 -16.89
N SER A 131 -18.14 8.16 -16.97
CA SER A 131 -16.81 7.63 -16.68
C SER A 131 -16.41 7.78 -15.20
N ALA A 132 -17.27 8.32 -14.35
CA ALA A 132 -16.99 8.42 -12.92
C ALA A 132 -16.90 7.03 -12.29
N GLU A 133 -16.06 6.90 -11.27
CA GLU A 133 -15.89 5.67 -10.50
C GLU A 133 -17.23 5.23 -9.88
N ASP A 134 -17.50 3.93 -9.91
CA ASP A 134 -18.74 3.35 -9.41
C ASP A 134 -18.92 3.60 -7.90
N GLU A 135 -17.83 3.74 -7.15
CA GLU A 135 -17.85 4.09 -5.72
C GLU A 135 -18.52 5.45 -5.47
N LEU A 136 -18.14 6.49 -6.22
CA LEU A 136 -18.72 7.83 -6.08
C LEU A 136 -20.23 7.80 -6.36
N ARG A 137 -20.64 7.06 -7.40
CA ARG A 137 -22.05 6.86 -7.75
C ARG A 137 -22.80 6.13 -6.63
N ARG A 138 -22.23 5.05 -6.11
CA ARG A 138 -22.80 4.24 -5.02
C ARG A 138 -23.00 5.09 -3.76
N ARG A 139 -22.02 5.92 -3.37
CA ARG A 139 -22.11 6.81 -2.20
C ARG A 139 -23.24 7.84 -2.32
N LEU A 140 -23.39 8.48 -3.49
CA LEU A 140 -24.51 9.38 -3.76
C LEU A 140 -25.87 8.65 -3.70
N MET A 141 -25.96 7.46 -4.31
CA MET A 141 -27.18 6.64 -4.26
C MET A 141 -27.53 6.22 -2.83
N ALA A 142 -26.54 5.94 -1.98
CA ALA A 142 -26.76 5.58 -0.58
C ALA A 142 -27.40 6.72 0.21
N VAL A 143 -26.85 7.94 0.07
CA VAL A 143 -27.43 9.13 0.68
C VAL A 143 -28.82 9.43 0.10
N LYS A 144 -29.04 9.24 -1.20
CA LYS A 144 -30.37 9.36 -1.82
C LYS A 144 -31.39 8.41 -1.16
N ALA A 145 -31.05 7.14 -1.00
CA ALA A 145 -31.92 6.15 -0.36
C ALA A 145 -32.24 6.52 1.10
N GLU A 146 -31.25 7.04 1.83
CA GLU A 146 -31.44 7.54 3.20
C GLU A 146 -32.42 8.72 3.23
N ARG A 147 -32.24 9.74 2.38
CA ARG A 147 -33.16 10.89 2.29
C ARG A 147 -34.57 10.47 1.90
N LEU A 148 -34.72 9.53 0.96
CA LEU A 148 -36.03 8.96 0.58
C LEU A 148 -36.70 8.27 1.76
N THR A 149 -35.95 7.50 2.55
CA THR A 149 -36.45 6.81 3.74
C THR A 149 -36.93 7.79 4.80
N GLU A 150 -36.19 8.86 5.08
CA GLU A 150 -36.59 9.93 6.01
C GLU A 150 -37.89 10.63 5.58
N LEU A 151 -38.09 10.77 4.27
CA LEU A 151 -39.31 11.35 3.68
C LEU A 151 -40.49 10.36 3.62
N GLY A 152 -40.31 9.11 4.08
CA GLY A 152 -41.33 8.06 4.05
C GLY A 152 -41.54 7.43 2.66
N ARG A 153 -40.62 7.65 1.71
CA ARG A 153 -40.66 7.10 0.34
C ARG A 153 -39.87 5.79 0.27
N THR A 154 -40.26 4.81 1.09
CA THR A 154 -39.49 3.57 1.30
C THR A 154 -39.39 2.70 0.06
N GLU A 155 -40.46 2.58 -0.74
CA GLU A 155 -40.44 1.78 -1.99
C GLU A 155 -39.39 2.33 -2.97
N GLU A 156 -39.31 3.66 -3.11
CA GLU A 156 -38.30 4.30 -3.97
C GLU A 156 -36.88 4.14 -3.41
N ALA A 157 -36.72 4.16 -2.09
CA ALA A 157 -35.43 3.91 -1.46
C ALA A 157 -34.93 2.48 -1.75
N GLU A 158 -35.82 1.48 -1.68
CA GLU A 158 -35.51 0.08 -2.02
C GLU A 158 -35.12 -0.07 -3.50
N GLU A 159 -35.80 0.61 -4.42
CA GLU A 159 -35.44 0.63 -5.84
C GLU A 159 -34.06 1.26 -6.08
N VAL A 160 -33.73 2.33 -5.37
CA VAL A 160 -32.40 2.95 -5.44
C VAL A 160 -31.33 1.97 -4.95
N ILE A 161 -31.55 1.32 -3.80
CA ILE A 161 -30.61 0.31 -3.25
C ILE A 161 -30.42 -0.84 -4.22
N ALA A 162 -31.50 -1.36 -4.81
CA ALA A 162 -31.46 -2.46 -5.77
C ALA A 162 -30.74 -2.12 -7.09
N SER A 163 -30.60 -0.84 -7.42
CA SER A 163 -29.94 -0.36 -8.64
C SER A 163 -28.51 0.17 -8.42
N MET A 164 -28.00 0.11 -7.19
CA MET A 164 -26.62 0.50 -6.90
C MET A 164 -25.63 -0.40 -7.65
N PRO A 165 -24.51 0.16 -8.16
CA PRO A 165 -23.40 -0.65 -8.66
C PRO A 165 -22.95 -1.66 -7.60
N GLU A 166 -22.55 -2.87 -8.00
CA GLU A 166 -22.05 -3.87 -7.05
C GLU A 166 -20.85 -3.32 -6.26
N GLU A 167 -20.78 -3.69 -4.98
CA GLU A 167 -19.62 -3.39 -4.17
C GLU A 167 -18.47 -4.24 -4.71
N VAL A 168 -17.48 -3.58 -5.29
CA VAL A 168 -16.19 -4.25 -5.48
C VAL A 168 -15.65 -4.41 -4.07
N GLU A 169 -15.72 -5.63 -3.52
CA GLU A 169 -14.91 -5.98 -2.36
C GLU A 169 -13.46 -5.78 -2.80
N ASP A 170 -12.90 -4.60 -2.51
CA ASP A 170 -11.47 -4.48 -2.41
C ASP A 170 -11.05 -5.61 -1.48
N THR A 171 -10.18 -6.48 -1.97
CA THR A 171 -9.64 -7.54 -1.13
C THR A 171 -9.06 -6.84 0.08
N ASP A 172 -9.65 -7.02 1.25
CA ASP A 172 -9.10 -6.54 2.51
C ASP A 172 -7.71 -7.14 2.64
N ILE A 173 -6.70 -6.42 2.16
CA ILE A 173 -5.32 -6.69 2.46
C ILE A 173 -5.18 -6.17 3.88
N ILE A 174 -5.46 -7.05 4.85
CA ILE A 174 -4.92 -6.90 6.19
C ILE A 174 -3.41 -6.99 6.00
N ASP A 175 -2.78 -5.83 5.85
CA ASP A 175 -1.35 -5.73 5.97
C ASP A 175 -1.03 -6.12 7.41
N VAL A 176 -0.57 -7.36 7.61
CA VAL A 176 -0.12 -7.84 8.91
C VAL A 176 1.04 -6.95 9.43
N ALA A 177 1.67 -6.14 8.56
CA ALA A 177 2.60 -5.08 8.95
C ALA A 177 1.95 -3.86 9.65
N LEU A 178 0.64 -3.64 9.54
CA LEU A 178 -0.05 -2.61 10.35
C LEU A 178 -0.19 -3.02 11.82
N TYR A 179 0.01 -4.30 12.14
CA TYR A 179 0.28 -4.77 13.50
C TYR A 179 1.79 -4.81 13.83
N GLN A 180 2.70 -4.50 12.89
CA GLN A 180 4.15 -4.46 13.16
C GLN A 180 4.63 -3.19 13.87
N ASP A 181 3.76 -2.23 14.19
CA ASP A 181 4.10 -1.30 15.28
C ASP A 181 4.15 -2.03 16.65
N ALA A 182 3.82 -3.33 16.70
CA ALA A 182 4.18 -4.20 17.81
C ALA A 182 5.69 -4.47 17.94
N ASP A 183 6.52 -4.15 16.93
CA ASP A 183 8.00 -4.26 17.03
C ASP A 183 8.67 -2.95 17.52
N VAL A 184 7.91 -1.93 17.91
CA VAL A 184 8.45 -0.77 18.64
C VAL A 184 8.65 -1.08 20.13
N ASP A 185 8.05 -2.17 20.62
CA ASP A 185 8.50 -2.87 21.81
C ASP A 185 9.07 -4.22 21.37
N ASN A 186 10.15 -4.69 21.97
CA ASN A 186 10.70 -6.05 21.80
C ASN A 186 9.72 -7.17 22.28
N LYS A 187 8.41 -6.98 22.16
CA LYS A 187 7.37 -7.90 22.62
C LYS A 187 6.94 -8.78 21.45
N ARG A 188 7.66 -9.89 21.30
CA ARG A 188 7.22 -11.03 20.50
C ARG A 188 5.77 -11.38 20.89
N SER A 189 4.88 -11.43 19.91
CA SER A 189 3.54 -12.00 20.09
C SER A 189 3.68 -13.39 20.74
N PRO A 190 2.85 -13.72 21.76
CA PRO A 190 2.88 -15.05 22.33
C PRO A 190 2.54 -16.06 21.22
N LEU A 191 3.46 -17.00 20.98
CA LEU A 191 3.20 -18.13 20.07
C LEU A 191 1.95 -18.85 20.57
N ARG A 192 0.91 -18.88 19.72
CA ARG A 192 -0.26 -19.71 19.98
C ARG A 192 0.11 -21.16 19.62
N GLY A 193 -0.22 -22.10 20.49
CA GLY A 193 -0.11 -23.52 20.16
C GLY A 193 -1.21 -23.90 19.16
N SER A 194 -0.95 -24.91 18.33
CA SER A 194 -1.99 -25.62 17.59
C SER A 194 -2.30 -26.94 18.30
N GLU A 195 -3.56 -27.39 18.22
CA GLU A 195 -3.99 -28.69 18.74
C GLU A 195 -3.55 -29.85 17.85
N THR A 196 -3.23 -29.57 16.58
CA THR A 196 -2.70 -30.52 15.61
C THR A 196 -1.40 -30.01 15.00
N ALA A 197 -0.67 -30.86 14.27
CA ALA A 197 0.52 -30.40 13.58
C ALA A 197 0.12 -29.44 12.46
N LEU A 198 0.85 -28.33 12.27
CA LEU A 198 0.54 -27.38 11.19
C LEU A 198 0.58 -28.04 9.80
N ALA A 199 1.40 -29.08 9.63
CA ALA A 199 1.45 -29.89 8.41
C ALA A 199 0.16 -30.70 8.13
N GLU A 200 -0.73 -30.84 9.11
CA GLU A 200 -2.05 -31.47 8.96
C GLU A 200 -3.15 -30.44 8.68
N GLU A 201 -2.95 -29.17 9.06
CA GLU A 201 -3.92 -28.08 8.88
C GLU A 201 -3.71 -27.30 7.59
N PHE A 202 -2.48 -27.25 7.08
CA PHE A 202 -2.10 -26.45 5.92
C PHE A 202 -1.49 -27.29 4.81
N ASP A 203 -1.91 -27.02 3.57
CA ASP A 203 -1.40 -27.71 2.38
C ASP A 203 0.02 -27.27 2.00
N CYS A 204 0.43 -26.06 2.40
CA CYS A 204 1.70 -25.46 2.00
C CYS A 204 2.27 -24.54 3.08
N ALA A 205 3.59 -24.63 3.30
CA ALA A 205 4.37 -23.68 4.08
C ALA A 205 5.22 -22.80 3.17
N LEU A 206 4.98 -21.48 3.23
CA LEU A 206 5.85 -20.46 2.64
C LEU A 206 6.82 -19.96 3.72
N LEU A 207 8.08 -20.34 3.61
CA LEU A 207 9.10 -20.18 4.63
C LEU A 207 10.00 -18.99 4.30
N ASP A 208 10.14 -18.06 5.24
CA ASP A 208 11.20 -17.06 5.15
C ASP A 208 12.59 -17.72 5.32
N LEU A 209 13.63 -17.01 4.90
CA LEU A 209 15.01 -17.48 4.97
C LEU A 209 15.76 -16.91 6.17
N ASP A 210 16.13 -15.64 6.11
CA ASP A 210 16.92 -14.98 7.16
C ASP A 210 16.09 -14.88 8.45
N GLY A 211 16.56 -15.53 9.51
CA GLY A 211 15.88 -15.60 10.82
C GLY A 211 14.87 -16.75 10.95
N THR A 212 14.63 -17.54 9.90
CA THR A 212 13.69 -18.68 9.93
C THR A 212 14.36 -19.98 9.46
N ALA A 213 14.91 -20.00 8.24
CA ALA A 213 15.71 -21.13 7.78
C ALA A 213 17.14 -21.11 8.35
N TRP A 214 17.73 -19.91 8.49
CA TRP A 214 19.08 -19.73 9.01
C TRP A 214 19.30 -18.41 9.74
N SER A 215 20.40 -18.30 10.49
CA SER A 215 20.85 -17.07 11.12
C SER A 215 22.24 -16.71 10.59
N GLY A 216 22.30 -15.84 9.57
CA GLY A 216 23.54 -15.57 8.85
C GLY A 216 24.05 -16.81 8.12
N ASP A 217 25.18 -17.35 8.58
CA ASP A 217 25.77 -18.61 8.07
C ASP A 217 25.56 -19.79 9.03
N GLU A 218 24.83 -19.59 10.14
CA GLU A 218 24.53 -20.61 11.13
C GLU A 218 23.16 -21.28 10.88
N ARG A 219 23.10 -22.58 11.20
CA ARG A 219 21.88 -23.38 11.18
C ARG A 219 20.97 -22.97 12.33
N ILE A 220 19.66 -22.88 12.07
CA ILE A 220 18.66 -22.77 13.13
C ILE A 220 18.30 -24.18 13.60
N GLU A 221 18.31 -24.41 14.90
CA GLU A 221 18.01 -25.71 15.50
C GLU A 221 16.59 -26.16 15.08
N HIS A 222 16.49 -27.43 14.68
CA HIS A 222 15.27 -28.09 14.19
C HIS A 222 14.66 -27.56 12.88
N ALA A 223 15.09 -26.41 12.33
CA ALA A 223 14.46 -25.81 11.16
C ALA A 223 14.40 -26.76 9.95
N ALA A 224 15.54 -27.33 9.55
CA ALA A 224 15.60 -28.25 8.42
C ALA A 224 14.82 -29.55 8.68
N SER A 225 15.01 -30.17 9.85
CA SER A 225 14.32 -31.42 10.20
C SER A 225 12.80 -31.25 10.23
N SER A 226 12.29 -30.14 10.76
CA SER A 226 10.85 -29.86 10.82
C SER A 226 10.25 -29.65 9.42
N VAL A 227 10.97 -28.99 8.50
CA VAL A 227 10.51 -28.81 7.11
C VAL A 227 10.54 -30.14 6.34
N ILE A 228 11.52 -31.01 6.57
CA ILE A 228 11.55 -32.36 5.99
C ILE A 228 10.40 -33.21 6.52
N GLU A 229 10.15 -33.19 7.83
CA GLU A 229 9.06 -33.93 8.47
C GLU A 229 7.69 -33.50 7.93
N ALA A 230 7.46 -32.19 7.86
CA ALA A 230 6.27 -31.60 7.25
C ALA A 230 6.04 -32.07 5.80
N ARG A 231 7.09 -32.07 4.97
CA ARG A 231 7.01 -32.59 3.59
C ARG A 231 6.70 -34.08 3.54
N THR A 232 7.26 -34.86 4.47
CA THR A 232 6.97 -36.30 4.59
C THR A 232 5.50 -36.55 4.96
N MET A 233 4.87 -35.61 5.68
CA MET A 233 3.43 -35.62 5.99
C MET A 233 2.54 -35.15 4.84
N GLY A 234 3.11 -34.65 3.74
CA GLY A 234 2.38 -34.21 2.54
C GLY A 234 2.21 -32.70 2.39
N MET A 235 2.70 -31.89 3.34
CA MET A 235 2.68 -30.43 3.21
C MET A 235 3.73 -29.97 2.19
N ALA A 236 3.33 -29.22 1.18
CA ALA A 236 4.25 -28.57 0.25
C ALA A 236 5.09 -27.50 0.96
N SER A 237 6.28 -27.19 0.47
CA SER A 237 7.10 -26.12 1.02
C SER A 237 7.76 -25.29 -0.07
N ALA A 238 7.72 -23.96 0.09
CA ALA A 238 8.51 -23.04 -0.72
C ALA A 238 9.25 -22.05 0.20
N PHE A 239 10.41 -21.60 -0.23
CA PHE A 239 11.28 -20.66 0.46
C PHE A 239 11.20 -19.30 -0.21
N VAL A 240 10.77 -18.29 0.54
CA VAL A 240 10.45 -16.95 0.03
C VAL A 240 11.42 -15.93 0.61
N THR A 241 12.08 -15.14 -0.23
CA THR A 241 13.08 -14.16 0.23
C THR A 241 13.04 -12.83 -0.52
N ASN A 242 13.24 -11.75 0.22
CA ASN A 242 13.46 -10.42 -0.35
C ASN A 242 14.85 -10.23 -0.95
N ASN A 243 15.76 -11.18 -0.78
CA ASN A 243 17.11 -11.07 -1.32
C ASN A 243 17.14 -11.36 -2.84
N ALA A 244 17.39 -10.32 -3.64
CA ALA A 244 17.51 -10.39 -5.09
C ALA A 244 18.96 -10.60 -5.62
N MET A 245 19.96 -10.70 -4.73
CA MET A 245 21.36 -10.85 -5.14
C MET A 245 21.65 -12.24 -5.70
N ARG A 246 21.05 -13.27 -5.10
CA ARG A 246 21.36 -14.68 -5.37
C ARG A 246 20.35 -15.28 -6.34
N THR A 247 20.84 -16.16 -7.20
CA THR A 247 19.98 -17.00 -8.05
C THR A 247 19.24 -18.04 -7.22
N PRO A 248 18.10 -18.57 -7.69
CA PRO A 248 17.39 -19.67 -7.02
C PRO A 248 18.29 -20.87 -6.71
N GLN A 249 19.20 -21.23 -7.64
CA GLN A 249 20.18 -22.30 -7.42
C GLN A 249 21.13 -21.99 -6.25
N GLN A 250 21.67 -20.76 -6.17
CA GLN A 250 22.55 -20.37 -5.07
C GLN A 250 21.84 -20.35 -3.71
N VAL A 251 20.55 -20.03 -3.70
CA VAL A 251 19.72 -20.11 -2.49
C VAL A 251 19.50 -21.58 -2.08
N ALA A 252 19.14 -22.44 -3.03
CA ALA A 252 18.98 -23.88 -2.81
C ALA A 252 20.29 -24.54 -2.32
N ASP A 253 21.44 -24.18 -2.91
CA ASP A 253 22.74 -24.69 -2.47
C ASP A 253 23.04 -24.28 -1.01
N LYS A 254 22.71 -23.04 -0.63
CA LYS A 254 22.87 -22.57 0.76
C LYS A 254 21.94 -23.33 1.71
N LEU A 255 20.67 -23.50 1.34
CA LEU A 255 19.69 -24.31 2.07
C LEU A 255 20.21 -25.75 2.27
N ASN A 256 20.79 -26.35 1.23
CA ASN A 256 21.32 -27.71 1.28
C ASN A 256 22.60 -27.85 2.12
N GLY A 257 23.41 -26.79 2.22
CA GLY A 257 24.49 -26.72 3.22
C GLY A 257 23.98 -26.78 4.67
N MET A 258 22.68 -26.56 4.87
CA MET A 258 21.97 -26.61 6.15
C MET A 258 20.95 -27.75 6.22
N ASP A 259 21.10 -28.74 5.33
CA ASP A 259 20.34 -30.00 5.30
C ASP A 259 18.84 -29.84 4.95
N PHE A 260 18.44 -28.78 4.24
CA PHE A 260 17.01 -28.57 3.89
C PHE A 260 16.50 -29.41 2.71
N GLU A 261 17.34 -30.14 1.98
CA GLU A 261 16.94 -30.90 0.77
C GLU A 261 16.05 -30.05 -0.18
N ALA A 262 16.47 -28.81 -0.44
CA ALA A 262 15.76 -27.84 -1.26
C ALA A 262 16.22 -27.94 -2.71
N THR A 263 15.28 -27.75 -3.64
CA THR A 263 15.54 -27.61 -5.07
C THR A 263 15.32 -26.15 -5.50
N PRO A 264 15.89 -25.70 -6.64
CA PRO A 264 15.71 -24.32 -7.10
C PRO A 264 14.24 -23.93 -7.32
N ASP A 265 13.40 -24.89 -7.70
CA ASP A 265 11.96 -24.71 -7.87
C ASP A 265 11.21 -24.41 -6.56
N MET A 266 11.77 -24.81 -5.43
CA MET A 266 11.21 -24.45 -4.13
C MET A 266 11.53 -23.00 -3.73
N VAL A 267 12.29 -22.25 -4.52
CA VAL A 267 12.74 -20.90 -4.14
C VAL A 267 11.99 -19.83 -4.92
N MET A 268 11.37 -18.90 -4.20
CA MET A 268 10.83 -17.65 -4.74
C MET A 268 11.63 -16.46 -4.21
N THR A 269 12.32 -15.76 -5.10
CA THR A 269 13.06 -14.54 -4.76
C THR A 269 12.29 -13.31 -5.21
N SER A 270 12.54 -12.19 -4.56
CA SER A 270 11.99 -10.90 -4.99
C SER A 270 12.48 -10.44 -6.37
N ALA A 271 13.61 -10.97 -6.86
CA ALA A 271 14.05 -10.80 -8.25
C ALA A 271 13.07 -11.44 -9.25
N MET A 272 12.60 -12.65 -8.95
CA MET A 272 11.63 -13.36 -9.80
C MET A 272 10.27 -12.67 -9.79
N ASP A 273 9.86 -12.18 -8.62
CA ASP A 273 8.59 -11.45 -8.48
C ASP A 273 8.60 -10.13 -9.24
N ILE A 274 9.64 -9.30 -9.08
CA ILE A 274 9.71 -8.02 -9.81
C ILE A 274 9.86 -8.23 -11.32
N ALA A 275 10.59 -9.26 -11.76
CA ALA A 275 10.69 -9.59 -13.18
C ALA A 275 9.34 -10.01 -13.77
N ALA A 276 8.50 -10.71 -12.99
CA ALA A 276 7.16 -11.09 -13.41
C ALA A 276 6.21 -9.89 -13.47
N ILE A 277 6.28 -8.97 -12.49
CA ILE A 277 5.53 -7.70 -12.51
C ILE A 277 5.92 -6.89 -13.76
N MET A 278 7.22 -6.77 -14.05
CA MET A 278 7.70 -6.05 -15.23
C MET A 278 7.18 -6.67 -16.53
N ALA A 279 7.07 -8.00 -16.62
CA ALA A 279 6.57 -8.70 -17.81
C ALA A 279 5.05 -8.53 -18.03
N GLU A 280 4.30 -8.05 -17.03
CA GLU A 280 2.89 -7.69 -17.18
C GLU A 280 2.74 -6.29 -17.82
N GLU A 281 3.76 -5.43 -17.71
CA GLU A 281 3.73 -4.03 -18.14
C GLU A 281 4.61 -3.75 -19.37
N LEU A 282 5.67 -4.54 -19.59
CA LEU A 282 6.68 -4.33 -20.62
C LEU A 282 6.68 -5.46 -21.65
N GLU A 283 7.02 -5.12 -22.89
CA GLU A 283 7.13 -6.10 -23.98
C GLU A 283 8.40 -6.97 -23.85
N GLU A 284 8.32 -8.21 -24.34
CA GLU A 284 9.50 -9.07 -24.50
C GLU A 284 10.54 -8.39 -25.39
N GLY A 285 11.82 -8.46 -25.01
CA GLY A 285 12.92 -7.76 -25.66
C GLY A 285 13.06 -6.29 -25.26
N ALA A 286 12.23 -5.76 -24.36
CA ALA A 286 12.42 -4.41 -23.83
C ALA A 286 13.79 -4.28 -23.15
N LYS A 287 14.45 -3.14 -23.39
CA LYS A 287 15.74 -2.81 -22.78
C LYS A 287 15.58 -2.43 -21.32
N VAL A 288 16.34 -3.07 -20.44
CA VAL A 288 16.28 -2.85 -18.99
C VAL A 288 17.67 -2.54 -18.46
N PHE A 289 17.81 -1.41 -17.77
CA PHE A 289 19.01 -1.09 -17.01
C PHE A 289 18.91 -1.65 -15.60
N VAL A 290 19.88 -2.49 -15.20
CA VAL A 290 19.81 -3.25 -13.95
C VAL A 290 20.85 -2.75 -12.94
N LEU A 291 20.36 -2.34 -11.77
CA LEU A 291 21.19 -2.13 -10.59
C LEU A 291 21.00 -3.34 -9.66
N GLY A 292 21.85 -4.35 -9.75
CA GLY A 292 21.70 -5.52 -8.89
C GLY A 292 22.58 -6.69 -9.30
N GLY A 293 22.54 -7.71 -8.45
CA GLY A 293 23.39 -8.89 -8.58
C GLY A 293 22.91 -9.90 -9.62
N PRO A 294 23.60 -11.05 -9.73
CA PRO A 294 23.30 -12.08 -10.74
C PRO A 294 21.89 -12.68 -10.59
N GLY A 295 21.32 -12.74 -9.38
CA GLY A 295 19.94 -13.20 -9.18
C GLY A 295 18.92 -12.36 -9.93
N LEU A 296 19.04 -11.03 -9.85
CA LEU A 296 18.16 -10.10 -10.55
C LEU A 296 18.36 -10.16 -12.07
N ARG A 297 19.60 -10.21 -12.54
CA ARG A 297 19.90 -10.30 -13.97
C ARG A 297 19.32 -11.57 -14.59
N LEU A 298 19.54 -12.72 -13.95
CA LEU A 298 19.00 -14.00 -14.42
C LEU A 298 17.46 -13.97 -14.51
N ALA A 299 16.78 -13.48 -13.47
CA ALA A 299 15.31 -13.44 -13.45
C ALA A 299 14.72 -12.58 -14.58
N LEU A 300 15.40 -11.50 -14.97
CA LEU A 300 14.98 -10.63 -16.07
C LEU A 300 15.27 -11.27 -17.44
N GLU A 301 16.44 -11.88 -17.61
CA GLU A 301 16.80 -12.61 -18.83
C GLU A 301 15.85 -13.77 -19.11
N GLU A 302 15.43 -14.52 -18.08
CA GLU A 302 14.43 -15.60 -18.19
C GLU A 302 13.04 -15.10 -18.60
N ARG A 303 12.74 -13.81 -18.40
CA ARG A 303 11.52 -13.15 -18.88
C ARG A 303 11.69 -12.51 -20.26
N GLY A 304 12.86 -12.67 -20.88
CA GLY A 304 13.14 -12.20 -22.24
C GLY A 304 13.52 -10.72 -22.34
N PHE A 305 13.91 -10.07 -21.24
CA PHE A 305 14.38 -8.68 -21.29
C PHE A 305 15.82 -8.56 -21.83
N GLU A 306 16.09 -7.48 -22.57
CA GLU A 306 17.44 -7.14 -23.03
C GLU A 306 18.13 -6.28 -21.97
N LEU A 307 19.16 -6.81 -21.29
CA LEU A 307 19.88 -6.04 -20.27
C LEU A 307 20.89 -5.09 -20.91
N VAL A 308 20.84 -3.82 -20.50
CA VAL A 308 21.77 -2.76 -20.95
C VAL A 308 22.56 -2.18 -19.79
N ASP A 309 23.71 -1.60 -20.09
CA ASP A 309 24.68 -1.14 -19.08
C ASP A 309 24.83 0.39 -19.01
N SER A 310 24.08 1.15 -19.81
CA SER A 310 24.04 2.62 -19.72
C SER A 310 22.65 3.21 -19.98
N ALA A 311 22.40 4.38 -19.37
CA ALA A 311 21.24 5.19 -19.67
C ALA A 311 21.22 5.72 -21.11
N ASP A 312 22.37 5.75 -21.80
CA ASP A 312 22.46 6.16 -23.20
C ASP A 312 21.97 5.06 -24.17
N ASP A 313 21.77 3.83 -23.68
CA ASP A 313 21.16 2.74 -24.47
C ASP A 313 19.63 2.87 -24.56
N GLU A 314 19.06 3.93 -23.96
CA GLU A 314 17.65 4.26 -23.88
C GLU A 314 16.79 3.09 -23.34
N PRO A 315 17.07 2.62 -22.10
CA PRO A 315 16.28 1.55 -21.49
C PRO A 315 14.82 2.00 -21.28
N ALA A 316 13.88 1.10 -21.55
CA ALA A 316 12.47 1.30 -21.23
C ALA A 316 12.22 1.28 -19.72
N ALA A 317 13.06 0.57 -18.96
CA ALA A 317 12.95 0.45 -17.52
C ALA A 317 14.30 0.40 -16.80
N VAL A 318 14.29 0.87 -15.56
CA VAL A 318 15.36 0.70 -14.57
C VAL A 318 14.82 -0.19 -13.46
N VAL A 319 15.54 -1.25 -13.12
CA VAL A 319 15.19 -2.14 -12.00
C VAL A 319 16.34 -2.24 -11.02
N GLN A 320 16.02 -2.05 -9.74
CA GLN A 320 17.00 -2.02 -8.67
C GLN A 320 16.79 -3.12 -7.62
N GLY A 321 17.77 -3.98 -7.46
CA GLY A 321 17.95 -4.87 -6.32
C GLY A 321 19.19 -4.51 -5.51
N LEU A 322 19.29 -5.10 -4.31
CA LEU A 322 20.51 -4.97 -3.52
C LEU A 322 21.65 -5.66 -4.26
N ASP A 323 22.82 -5.04 -4.29
CA ASP A 323 24.10 -5.70 -4.56
C ASP A 323 25.22 -4.90 -3.88
N LYS A 324 26.32 -5.57 -3.52
CA LYS A 324 27.48 -4.93 -2.87
C LYS A 324 28.25 -4.02 -3.82
N GLU A 325 28.10 -4.20 -5.13
CA GLU A 325 28.75 -3.42 -6.17
C GLU A 325 27.93 -2.19 -6.60
N VAL A 326 26.68 -2.06 -6.14
CA VAL A 326 25.87 -0.84 -6.35
C VAL A 326 26.59 0.34 -5.71
N ASN A 327 27.04 1.24 -6.55
CA ASN A 327 27.86 2.40 -6.18
C ASN A 327 27.29 3.67 -6.81
N TRP A 328 27.94 4.81 -6.52
CA TRP A 328 27.49 6.11 -7.02
C TRP A 328 27.32 6.17 -8.55
N THR A 329 28.22 5.52 -9.31
CA THR A 329 28.16 5.52 -10.77
C THR A 329 26.91 4.81 -11.26
N LEU A 330 26.64 3.59 -10.77
CA LEU A 330 25.45 2.83 -11.15
C LEU A 330 24.15 3.54 -10.75
N LEU A 331 24.09 4.10 -9.54
CA LEU A 331 22.94 4.89 -9.08
C LEU A 331 22.70 6.12 -9.96
N SER A 332 23.77 6.75 -10.45
CA SER A 332 23.68 7.92 -11.33
C SER A 332 23.15 7.54 -12.72
N GLU A 333 23.64 6.45 -13.32
CA GLU A 333 23.10 5.93 -14.59
C GLU A 333 21.61 5.59 -14.45
N GLY A 334 21.22 4.90 -13.38
CA GLY A 334 19.81 4.62 -13.10
C GLY A 334 18.96 5.89 -13.01
N ALA A 335 19.45 6.90 -12.29
CA ALA A 335 18.77 8.20 -12.20
C ALA A 335 18.66 8.90 -13.57
N PHE A 336 19.70 8.87 -14.41
CA PHE A 336 19.66 9.46 -15.75
C PHE A 336 18.66 8.76 -16.67
N ALA A 337 18.56 7.43 -16.61
CA ALA A 337 17.57 6.69 -17.37
C ALA A 337 16.13 7.03 -16.92
N ILE A 338 15.89 7.11 -15.61
CA ILE A 338 14.58 7.47 -15.04
C ILE A 338 14.17 8.90 -15.42
N GLU A 339 15.09 9.87 -15.37
CA GLU A 339 14.83 11.25 -15.82
C GLU A 339 14.52 11.33 -17.32
N ARG A 340 15.05 10.39 -18.11
CA ARG A 340 14.75 10.25 -19.55
C ARG A 340 13.45 9.49 -19.82
N GLY A 341 12.72 9.07 -18.79
CA GLY A 341 11.40 8.48 -18.90
C GLY A 341 11.34 6.96 -18.72
N ALA A 342 12.46 6.30 -18.39
CA ALA A 342 12.43 4.89 -18.06
C ALA A 342 11.53 4.63 -16.84
N ALA A 343 10.70 3.59 -16.91
CA ALA A 343 9.92 3.13 -15.77
C ALA A 343 10.85 2.68 -14.64
N PHE A 344 10.46 2.87 -13.38
CA PHE A 344 11.31 2.59 -12.23
C PHE A 344 10.75 1.43 -11.41
N TYR A 345 11.56 0.39 -11.20
CA TYR A 345 11.21 -0.81 -10.45
C TYR A 345 12.23 -1.10 -9.35
N ALA A 346 11.79 -1.76 -8.29
CA ALA A 346 12.65 -2.22 -7.21
C ALA A 346 12.29 -3.65 -6.77
N SER A 347 13.29 -4.49 -6.51
CA SER A 347 13.02 -5.86 -6.05
C SER A 347 12.43 -5.90 -4.65
N ASN A 348 12.80 -4.97 -3.77
CA ASN A 348 12.23 -4.81 -2.42
C ASN A 348 12.60 -3.42 -1.90
N LEU A 349 11.96 -2.99 -0.81
CA LEU A 349 12.20 -1.70 -0.16
C LEU A 349 12.79 -1.82 1.25
N ASP A 350 13.43 -2.94 1.57
CA ASP A 350 14.01 -3.17 2.90
C ASP A 350 15.10 -2.12 3.20
N ALA A 351 14.91 -1.36 4.28
CA ALA A 351 15.81 -0.26 4.62
C ALA A 351 17.21 -0.74 5.05
N THR A 352 17.27 -1.89 5.73
CA THR A 352 18.49 -2.44 6.32
C THR A 352 18.69 -3.91 5.95
N LEU A 353 19.95 -4.35 5.95
CA LEU A 353 20.33 -5.75 5.79
C LEU A 353 21.08 -6.22 7.05
N PRO A 354 20.62 -7.27 7.76
CA PRO A 354 21.37 -7.85 8.85
C PRO A 354 22.70 -8.46 8.38
N VAL A 355 23.80 -8.08 9.02
CA VAL A 355 25.14 -8.67 8.83
C VAL A 355 25.82 -8.87 10.18
N GLU A 356 26.93 -9.63 10.23
CA GLU A 356 27.66 -9.94 11.49
C GLU A 356 28.01 -8.68 12.31
N ARG A 357 28.35 -7.58 11.63
CA ARG A 357 28.72 -6.30 12.27
C ARG A 357 27.51 -5.46 12.75
N GLY A 358 26.28 -5.85 12.43
CA GLY A 358 25.05 -5.11 12.74
C GLY A 358 24.17 -4.90 11.51
N GLN A 359 23.42 -3.80 11.46
CA GLN A 359 22.53 -3.48 10.34
C GLN A 359 23.29 -2.69 9.26
N ALA A 360 23.47 -3.30 8.08
CA ALA A 360 23.99 -2.64 6.89
C ALA A 360 22.86 -1.94 6.11
N LEU A 361 23.22 -1.17 5.08
CA LEU A 361 22.24 -0.55 4.17
C LEU A 361 21.55 -1.64 3.34
N GLY A 362 20.22 -1.65 3.37
CA GLY A 362 19.38 -2.49 2.50
C GLY A 362 19.05 -1.82 1.17
N ASN A 363 18.34 -2.54 0.29
CA ASN A 363 17.99 -2.01 -1.03
C ASN A 363 17.16 -0.74 -0.94
N GLY A 364 16.17 -0.69 -0.04
CA GLY A 364 15.29 0.46 0.15
C GLY A 364 16.03 1.74 0.49
N SER A 365 17.14 1.66 1.23
CA SER A 365 18.01 2.81 1.50
C SER A 365 18.67 3.34 0.22
N LEU A 366 19.12 2.45 -0.67
CA LEU A 366 19.72 2.82 -1.95
C LEU A 366 18.66 3.33 -2.94
N VAL A 367 17.50 2.68 -3.01
CA VAL A 367 16.35 3.10 -3.81
C VAL A 367 15.95 4.53 -3.44
N ARG A 368 15.93 4.84 -2.14
CA ARG A 368 15.61 6.18 -1.64
C ARG A 368 16.57 7.26 -2.13
N ALA A 369 17.83 6.92 -2.42
CA ALA A 369 18.77 7.87 -3.00
C ALA A 369 18.33 8.28 -4.42
N ILE A 370 17.95 7.31 -5.27
CA ILE A 370 17.42 7.59 -6.61
C ILE A 370 16.08 8.32 -6.51
N GLN A 371 15.14 7.84 -5.69
CA GLN A 371 13.84 8.50 -5.50
C GLN A 371 14.00 9.97 -5.07
N HIS A 372 14.95 10.27 -4.19
CA HIS A 372 15.20 11.63 -3.73
C HIS A 372 15.75 12.51 -4.85
N ALA A 373 16.64 11.97 -5.67
CA ALA A 373 17.23 12.68 -6.81
C ALA A 373 16.20 12.96 -7.92
N THR A 374 15.37 11.97 -8.26
CA THR A 374 14.47 12.03 -9.42
C THR A 374 13.03 12.40 -9.08
N ARG A 375 12.64 12.33 -7.80
CA ARG A 375 11.26 12.46 -7.30
C ARG A 375 10.30 11.41 -7.88
N LYS A 376 10.81 10.37 -8.54
CA LYS A 376 10.03 9.24 -9.04
C LYS A 376 9.99 8.13 -8.01
N ARG A 377 8.85 7.46 -7.88
CA ARG A 377 8.69 6.28 -7.02
C ARG A 377 8.77 5.02 -7.89
N PRO A 378 9.43 3.94 -7.42
CA PRO A 378 9.42 2.69 -8.13
C PRO A 378 8.14 1.91 -7.85
N THR A 379 7.76 1.05 -8.78
CA THR A 379 6.94 -0.13 -8.50
C THR A 379 7.83 -1.16 -7.79
N ALA A 380 7.42 -1.62 -6.61
CA ALA A 380 8.21 -2.56 -5.83
C ALA A 380 7.60 -3.96 -5.86
N GLY A 381 8.45 -4.98 -5.93
CA GLY A 381 8.07 -6.37 -5.72
C GLY A 381 8.50 -6.86 -4.34
N GLY A 382 8.37 -8.17 -4.12
CA GLY A 382 8.78 -8.82 -2.89
C GLY A 382 7.84 -8.56 -1.71
N LYS A 383 8.20 -9.09 -0.54
CA LYS A 383 7.43 -8.90 0.71
C LYS A 383 7.46 -7.41 1.10
N PRO A 384 6.34 -6.84 1.59
CA PRO A 384 5.10 -7.51 2.01
C PRO A 384 4.07 -7.74 0.90
N GLU A 385 4.36 -7.40 -0.36
CA GLU A 385 3.38 -7.47 -1.45
C GLU A 385 2.85 -8.90 -1.66
N PRO A 386 1.54 -9.08 -1.94
CA PRO A 386 0.94 -10.40 -2.05
C PRO A 386 1.45 -11.19 -3.27
N GLY A 387 1.97 -10.51 -4.30
CA GLY A 387 2.46 -11.11 -5.54
C GLY A 387 3.46 -12.23 -5.31
N ILE A 388 4.49 -11.98 -4.48
CA ILE A 388 5.53 -12.97 -4.21
C ILE A 388 4.96 -14.25 -3.55
N TYR A 389 3.98 -14.13 -2.65
CA TYR A 389 3.38 -15.29 -2.00
C TYR A 389 2.46 -16.07 -2.94
N ARG A 390 1.68 -15.37 -3.78
CA ARG A 390 0.84 -16.02 -4.79
C ARG A 390 1.70 -16.83 -5.77
N ARG A 391 2.78 -16.23 -6.27
CA ARG A 391 3.73 -16.93 -7.16
C ARG A 391 4.50 -18.04 -6.44
N ALA A 392 4.82 -17.87 -5.15
CA ALA A 392 5.48 -18.90 -4.34
C ALA A 392 4.57 -20.08 -3.97
N ARG A 393 3.25 -19.87 -3.92
CA ARG A 393 2.25 -20.95 -3.76
C ARG A 393 2.08 -21.77 -5.04
N GLU A 394 2.49 -21.22 -6.17
CA GLU A 394 2.37 -21.83 -7.49
C GLU A 394 3.64 -22.55 -7.99
N PRO A 395 4.56 -23.14 -7.18
CA PRO A 395 5.79 -23.64 -7.77
C PRO A 395 5.46 -24.86 -8.66
N LEU A 396 5.55 -24.58 -9.97
CA LEU A 396 6.25 -25.36 -10.99
C LEU A 396 5.58 -26.69 -11.38
N PRO A 397 5.69 -27.08 -12.67
CA PRO A 397 4.88 -28.14 -13.28
C PRO A 397 4.91 -29.49 -12.56
#